data_AF-A0A3D3CFL5-F1
#
_entry.id   AF-A0A3D3CFL5-F1
#
_cell.length_a   1.000
_cell.length_b   1.000
_cell.length_c   1.000
_cell.angle_alpha   90.00
_cell.angle_beta   90.00
_cell.angle_gamma   90.00
#
_symmetry.space_group_name_H-M   'P 1'
#
loop_
_entity.id
_entity.type
_entity.pdbx_description
1 polymer ?
#
loop_
_entity_poly.entity_id
_entity_poly.type
_entity_poly.pdbx_seq_one_letter_code
_entity_poly.pdbx_strand_id
1 'polypeptide(L)'
;YAQKGAAYSSPFVLSAARIAMAVSTYNAAMGRIVAAPTAGSCGILPGMLFACREHFGTEDEALLSGLFSAAAVGEVVASRATLAGASGGCQAECGAAVAMGSAALVTVRGGAPDAVAHGVALAFKAILGLVCDPVGGLVESPCIKRNALLVSLGALSTDLALAGVRSLIPADEVI
;
A
#
# COMPACT_ATOMS: atom_id res chain seq x y z
N TYR A 1 0.30 -22.81 5.63
CA TYR A 1 -0.77 -22.38 6.55
C TYR A 1 -2.07 -22.09 5.79
N ALA A 2 -2.10 -21.12 4.86
CA ALA A 2 -3.30 -20.77 4.08
C ALA A 2 -3.98 -21.97 3.36
N GLN A 3 -3.19 -22.86 2.74
CA GLN A 3 -3.69 -24.08 2.08
C GLN A 3 -4.42 -25.06 3.02
N LYS A 4 -4.29 -24.92 4.34
CA LYS A 4 -5.00 -25.73 5.33
C LYS A 4 -6.42 -25.22 5.63
N GLY A 5 -6.87 -24.14 4.99
CA GLY A 5 -8.21 -23.57 5.19
C GLY A 5 -8.44 -22.87 6.53
N ALA A 6 -7.37 -22.65 7.31
CA ALA A 6 -7.45 -22.13 8.69
C ALA A 6 -7.08 -20.64 8.81
N ALA A 7 -7.10 -19.89 7.70
CA ALA A 7 -6.65 -18.50 7.68
C ALA A 7 -7.75 -17.52 8.11
N TYR A 8 -7.39 -16.52 8.91
CA TYR A 8 -8.31 -15.45 9.33
C TYR A 8 -8.48 -14.35 8.28
N SER A 9 -7.40 -14.01 7.57
CA SER A 9 -7.44 -13.01 6.51
C SER A 9 -8.02 -13.56 5.21
N SER A 10 -8.62 -12.69 4.40
CA SER A 10 -9.16 -13.09 3.10
C SER A 10 -8.06 -13.65 2.18
N PRO A 11 -8.42 -14.53 1.21
CA PRO A 11 -7.46 -15.02 0.22
C PRO A 11 -6.71 -13.92 -0.51
N PHE A 12 -7.40 -12.82 -0.85
CA PHE A 12 -6.79 -11.63 -1.47
C PHE A 12 -5.66 -11.04 -0.60
N VAL A 13 -5.93 -10.79 0.68
CA VAL A 13 -4.95 -10.23 1.60
C VAL A 13 -3.76 -11.17 1.78
N LEU A 14 -3.99 -12.48 1.85
CA LEU A 14 -2.91 -13.47 1.96
C LEU A 14 -2.03 -13.50 0.71
N SER A 15 -2.62 -13.40 -0.49
CA SER A 15 -1.81 -13.34 -1.71
C SER A 15 -1.05 -12.02 -1.82
N ALA A 16 -1.69 -10.90 -1.50
CA ALA A 16 -1.04 -9.59 -1.46
C ALA A 16 0.15 -9.59 -0.50
N ALA A 17 -0.02 -10.16 0.70
CA ALA A 17 1.04 -10.26 1.70
C ALA A 17 2.19 -11.15 1.22
N ARG A 18 1.88 -12.30 0.61
CA ARG A 18 2.88 -13.20 0.01
C ARG A 18 3.72 -12.49 -1.04
N ILE A 19 3.07 -11.77 -1.97
CA ILE A 19 3.75 -11.04 -3.05
C ILE A 19 4.59 -9.91 -2.46
N ALA A 20 4.04 -9.12 -1.54
CA ALA A 20 4.74 -8.02 -0.89
C ALA A 20 5.99 -8.51 -0.13
N MET A 21 5.90 -9.65 0.57
CA MET A 21 7.05 -10.28 1.19
C MET A 21 8.07 -10.74 0.17
N ALA A 22 7.66 -11.39 -0.91
CA ALA A 22 8.58 -11.86 -1.95
C ALA A 22 9.40 -10.70 -2.54
N VAL A 23 8.74 -9.60 -2.90
CA VAL A 23 9.40 -8.39 -3.43
C VAL A 23 10.33 -7.76 -2.38
N SER A 24 9.86 -7.62 -1.14
CA SER A 24 10.65 -6.99 -0.07
C SER A 24 11.86 -7.83 0.34
N THR A 25 11.74 -9.17 0.31
CA THR A 25 12.87 -10.08 0.55
C THR A 25 13.88 -9.97 -0.59
N TYR A 26 13.43 -9.82 -1.84
CA TYR A 26 14.34 -9.60 -2.96
C TYR A 26 15.09 -8.27 -2.85
N ASN A 27 14.43 -7.21 -2.36
CA ASN A 27 15.09 -5.95 -1.98
C ASN A 27 16.15 -6.17 -0.90
N ALA A 28 15.82 -6.87 0.18
CA ALA A 28 16.76 -7.17 1.27
C ALA A 28 17.96 -8.01 0.80
N ALA A 29 17.77 -8.84 -0.23
CA ALA A 29 18.84 -9.59 -0.90
C ALA A 29 19.64 -8.76 -1.92
N MET A 30 19.47 -7.42 -1.94
CA MET A 30 20.11 -6.49 -2.88
C MET A 30 19.80 -6.80 -4.35
N GLY A 31 18.61 -7.35 -4.61
CA GLY A 31 18.11 -7.61 -5.95
C GLY A 31 17.67 -6.33 -6.68
N ARG A 32 17.33 -6.46 -7.96
CA ARG A 32 16.77 -5.35 -8.74
C ARG A 32 15.30 -5.12 -8.40
N ILE A 33 14.96 -3.93 -7.95
CA ILE A 33 13.59 -3.57 -7.56
C ILE A 33 13.10 -2.32 -8.28
N VAL A 34 11.79 -2.10 -8.21
CA VAL A 34 11.13 -0.85 -8.58
C VAL A 34 10.67 -0.17 -7.29
N ALA A 35 11.03 1.10 -7.11
CA ALA A 35 10.63 1.87 -5.95
C ALA A 35 9.12 2.16 -5.98
N ALA A 36 8.44 2.03 -4.83
CA ALA A 36 6.99 2.24 -4.73
C ALA A 36 6.55 2.69 -3.32
N PRO A 37 6.73 3.98 -2.95
CA PRO A 37 7.53 4.99 -3.64
C PRO A 37 9.04 4.89 -3.34
N THR A 38 9.46 4.09 -2.36
CA THR A 38 10.89 3.84 -2.07
C THR A 38 11.24 2.36 -2.21
N ALA A 39 12.51 2.02 -2.00
CA ALA A 39 12.98 0.64 -1.90
C ALA A 39 12.40 -0.09 -0.66
N GLY A 40 12.20 0.58 0.46
CA GLY A 40 11.74 -0.04 1.70
C GLY A 40 10.26 -0.42 1.71
N SER A 41 9.45 0.23 0.88
CA SER A 41 8.02 -0.06 0.67
C SER A 41 7.69 -0.75 -0.65
N CYS A 42 8.70 -1.18 -1.41
CA CYS A 42 8.54 -1.63 -2.79
C CYS A 42 7.59 -2.82 -2.99
N GLY A 43 7.27 -3.57 -1.93
CA GLY A 43 6.36 -4.71 -2.00
C GLY A 43 4.88 -4.35 -1.89
N ILE A 44 4.53 -3.18 -1.33
CA ILE A 44 3.14 -2.84 -0.97
C ILE A 44 2.25 -2.66 -2.21
N LEU A 45 2.63 -1.73 -3.11
CA LEU A 45 1.86 -1.46 -4.33
C LEU A 45 1.75 -2.68 -5.27
N PRO A 46 2.85 -3.37 -5.65
CA PRO A 46 2.73 -4.56 -6.49
C PRO A 46 2.00 -5.71 -5.78
N GLY A 47 2.14 -5.83 -4.44
CA GLY A 47 1.39 -6.81 -3.66
C GLY A 47 -0.11 -6.67 -3.85
N MET A 48 -0.64 -5.44 -3.73
CA MET A 48 -2.06 -5.17 -3.93
C MET A 48 -2.51 -5.38 -5.38
N LEU A 49 -1.76 -4.86 -6.37
CA LEU A 49 -2.16 -4.92 -7.78
C LEU A 49 -2.08 -6.33 -8.36
N PHE A 50 -1.01 -7.08 -8.07
CA PHE A 50 -0.90 -8.45 -8.57
C PHE A 50 -1.86 -9.40 -7.85
N ALA A 51 -2.15 -9.18 -6.56
CA ALA A 51 -3.24 -9.91 -5.91
C ALA A 51 -4.60 -9.57 -6.54
N CYS A 52 -4.81 -8.32 -6.98
CA CYS A 52 -6.03 -7.93 -7.69
C CYS A 52 -6.18 -8.72 -8.99
N ARG A 53 -5.11 -8.82 -9.78
CA ARG A 53 -5.07 -9.65 -10.99
C ARG A 53 -5.33 -11.13 -10.68
N GLU A 54 -4.61 -11.71 -9.71
CA GLU A 54 -4.72 -13.13 -9.35
C GLU A 54 -6.13 -13.52 -8.89
N HIS A 55 -6.83 -12.64 -8.14
CA HIS A 55 -8.12 -12.97 -7.53
C HIS A 55 -9.33 -12.54 -8.34
N PHE A 56 -9.20 -11.50 -9.17
CA PHE A 56 -10.33 -10.90 -9.88
C PHE A 56 -10.18 -10.90 -11.39
N GLY A 57 -9.08 -11.45 -11.93
CA GLY A 57 -8.83 -11.47 -13.38
C GLY A 57 -8.78 -10.06 -13.97
N THR A 58 -8.26 -9.10 -13.20
CA THR A 58 -8.22 -7.69 -13.62
C THR A 58 -7.31 -7.51 -14.83
N GLU A 59 -7.86 -6.93 -15.90
CA GLU A 59 -7.17 -6.61 -17.15
C GLU A 59 -6.07 -5.57 -16.94
N ASP A 60 -5.05 -5.60 -17.80
CA ASP A 60 -3.88 -4.74 -17.68
C ASP A 60 -4.25 -3.24 -17.79
N GLU A 61 -5.24 -2.86 -18.62
CA GLU A 61 -5.74 -1.49 -18.73
C GLU A 61 -6.32 -0.95 -17.41
N ALA A 62 -7.01 -1.80 -16.65
CA ALA A 62 -7.54 -1.41 -15.35
C ALA A 62 -6.43 -1.28 -14.31
N LEU A 63 -5.44 -2.19 -14.32
CA LEU A 63 -4.26 -2.08 -13.46
C LEU A 63 -3.43 -0.83 -13.78
N LEU A 64 -3.27 -0.49 -15.06
CA LEU A 64 -2.62 0.74 -15.52
C LEU A 64 -3.35 1.98 -15.03
N SER A 65 -4.69 1.99 -15.09
CA SER A 65 -5.50 3.08 -14.53
C SER A 65 -5.29 3.22 -13.02
N GLY A 66 -5.22 2.08 -12.30
CA GLY A 66 -4.84 2.06 -10.88
C GLY A 66 -3.45 2.63 -10.63
N LEU A 67 -2.47 2.30 -11.47
CA LEU A 67 -1.10 2.84 -11.35
C LEU A 67 -1.04 4.35 -11.57
N PHE A 68 -1.82 4.92 -12.49
CA PHE A 68 -1.91 6.37 -12.64
C PHE A 68 -2.49 7.05 -11.39
N SER A 69 -3.51 6.45 -10.77
CA SER A 69 -4.08 6.95 -9.52
C SER A 69 -3.08 6.87 -8.36
N ALA A 70 -2.36 5.75 -8.24
CA ALA A 70 -1.26 5.61 -7.28
C ALA A 70 -0.17 6.68 -7.51
N ALA A 71 0.23 6.90 -8.76
CA ALA A 71 1.25 7.90 -9.09
C ALA A 71 0.80 9.31 -8.73
N ALA A 72 -0.46 9.67 -9.01
CA ALA A 72 -1.02 10.97 -8.64
C ALA A 72 -0.99 11.20 -7.12
N VAL A 73 -1.37 10.19 -6.32
CA VAL A 73 -1.28 10.28 -4.86
C VAL A 73 0.17 10.38 -4.39
N GLY A 74 1.06 9.56 -4.95
CA GLY A 74 2.49 9.60 -4.63
C GLY A 74 3.11 10.97 -4.90
N GLU A 75 2.75 11.60 -6.02
CA GLU A 75 3.20 12.94 -6.39
C GLU A 75 2.70 14.01 -5.42
N VAL A 76 1.43 13.96 -5.02
CA VAL A 76 0.88 14.88 -4.01
C VAL A 76 1.65 14.77 -2.69
N VAL A 77 1.89 13.55 -2.21
CA VAL A 77 2.64 13.32 -0.96
C VAL A 77 4.08 13.81 -1.10
N ALA A 78 4.73 13.54 -2.24
CA ALA A 78 6.09 14.00 -2.51
C ALA A 78 6.20 15.54 -2.53
N SER A 79 5.19 16.21 -3.09
CA SER A 79 5.18 17.67 -3.25
C SER A 79 4.85 18.43 -1.96
N ARG A 80 4.07 17.83 -1.05
CA ARG A 80 3.59 18.49 0.17
C ARG A 80 4.30 18.04 1.45
N ALA A 81 4.87 16.85 1.45
CA ALA A 81 5.50 16.25 2.62
C ALA A 81 6.86 15.63 2.25
N THR A 82 7.08 14.38 2.64
CA THR A 82 8.30 13.62 2.33
C THR A 82 7.93 12.17 2.06
N LEU A 83 8.70 11.51 1.20
CA LEU A 83 8.62 10.06 0.99
C LEU A 83 9.73 9.31 1.73
N ALA A 84 10.68 10.04 2.34
CA ALA A 84 11.87 9.44 2.92
C ALA A 84 11.59 8.97 4.35
N GLY A 85 11.64 7.66 4.55
CA GLY A 85 11.44 7.03 5.86
C GLY A 85 12.38 7.54 6.95
N ALA A 86 13.59 7.96 6.58
CA ALA A 86 14.58 8.53 7.49
C ALA A 86 14.20 9.92 8.04
N SER A 87 13.34 10.66 7.34
CA SER A 87 12.93 12.03 7.72
C SER A 87 11.51 12.08 8.30
N GLY A 88 10.57 11.35 7.71
CA GLY A 88 9.16 11.38 8.08
C GLY A 88 8.66 10.09 8.75
N GLY A 89 9.56 9.19 9.14
CA GLY A 89 9.19 7.87 9.66
C GLY A 89 8.65 6.93 8.58
N CYS A 90 8.33 5.70 8.97
CA CYS A 90 7.83 4.69 8.03
C CYS A 90 6.41 5.03 7.52
N GLN A 91 5.68 5.92 8.20
CA GLN A 91 4.45 6.52 7.64
C GLN A 91 4.69 7.28 6.33
N ALA A 92 5.83 7.97 6.18
CA ALA A 92 6.16 8.73 4.98
C ALA A 92 6.49 7.81 3.80
N GLU A 93 7.06 6.65 4.10
CA GLU A 93 7.47 5.67 3.09
C GLU A 93 6.39 4.62 2.85
N CYS A 94 6.23 3.69 3.79
CA CYS A 94 5.27 2.60 3.68
C CYS A 94 3.84 3.13 3.75
N GLY A 95 3.60 4.21 4.47
CA GLY A 95 2.27 4.80 4.51
C GLY A 95 1.83 5.44 3.21
N ALA A 96 2.74 6.18 2.57
CA ALA A 96 2.51 6.65 1.21
C ALA A 96 2.24 5.47 0.27
N ALA A 97 3.00 4.37 0.36
CA ALA A 97 2.76 3.18 -0.46
C ALA A 97 1.36 2.55 -0.23
N VAL A 98 0.87 2.52 1.01
CA VAL A 98 -0.48 2.03 1.33
C VAL A 98 -1.55 2.95 0.76
N ALA A 99 -1.40 4.27 0.92
CA ALA A 99 -2.32 5.25 0.37
C ALA A 99 -2.36 5.19 -1.16
N MET A 100 -1.19 5.11 -1.81
CA MET A 100 -1.06 4.90 -3.25
C MET A 100 -1.76 3.60 -3.70
N GLY A 101 -1.55 2.50 -2.98
CA GLY A 101 -2.20 1.23 -3.30
C GLY A 101 -3.71 1.23 -3.06
N SER A 102 -4.19 1.93 -2.02
CA SER A 102 -5.63 2.10 -1.80
C SER A 102 -6.27 2.92 -2.92
N ALA A 103 -5.63 4.01 -3.34
CA ALA A 103 -6.08 4.79 -4.48
C ALA A 103 -6.14 3.95 -5.77
N ALA A 104 -5.12 3.12 -6.00
CA ALA A 104 -5.09 2.21 -7.14
C ALA A 104 -6.24 1.20 -7.10
N LEU A 105 -6.46 0.53 -5.97
CA LEU A 105 -7.51 -0.48 -5.84
C LEU A 105 -8.92 0.13 -5.94
N VAL A 106 -9.16 1.30 -5.36
CA VAL A 106 -10.45 2.02 -5.52
C VAL A 106 -10.68 2.32 -7.00
N THR A 107 -9.65 2.82 -7.70
CA THR A 107 -9.72 3.15 -9.13
C THR A 107 -9.98 1.92 -10.00
N VAL A 108 -9.27 0.82 -9.73
CA VAL A 108 -9.46 -0.48 -10.42
C VAL A 108 -10.90 -1.00 -10.25
N ARG A 109 -11.54 -0.70 -9.12
CA ARG A 109 -12.95 -1.04 -8.84
C ARG A 109 -13.97 -0.06 -9.40
N GLY A 110 -13.54 0.94 -10.18
CA GLY A 110 -14.42 1.95 -10.75
C GLY A 110 -14.98 2.92 -9.70
N GLY A 111 -14.31 3.04 -8.54
CA GLY A 111 -14.69 4.00 -7.52
C GLY A 111 -14.57 5.45 -8.01
N ALA A 112 -15.46 6.31 -7.53
CA ALA A 112 -15.41 7.74 -7.84
C ALA A 112 -14.15 8.40 -7.25
N PRO A 113 -13.68 9.54 -7.80
CA PRO A 113 -12.54 10.28 -7.25
C PRO A 113 -12.67 10.64 -5.76
N ASP A 114 -13.89 10.90 -5.28
CA ASP A 114 -14.18 11.15 -3.86
C ASP A 114 -13.87 9.91 -2.99
N ALA A 115 -14.20 8.71 -3.48
CA ALA A 115 -13.85 7.46 -2.78
C ALA A 115 -12.34 7.23 -2.76
N VAL A 116 -11.61 7.64 -3.81
CA VAL A 116 -10.14 7.59 -3.82
C VAL A 116 -9.58 8.45 -2.69
N ALA A 117 -10.04 9.70 -2.57
CA ALA A 117 -9.60 10.61 -1.50
C ALA A 117 -9.91 10.06 -0.10
N HIS A 118 -11.09 9.46 0.10
CA HIS A 118 -11.43 8.82 1.36
C HIS A 118 -10.57 7.59 1.65
N GLY A 119 -10.30 6.73 0.67
CA GLY A 119 -9.40 5.58 0.81
C GLY A 119 -7.98 5.99 1.22
N VAL A 120 -7.44 7.02 0.56
CA VAL A 120 -6.15 7.64 0.90
C VAL A 120 -6.13 8.15 2.34
N ALA A 121 -7.14 8.92 2.74
CA ALA A 121 -7.22 9.49 4.08
C ALA A 121 -7.32 8.40 5.16
N LEU A 122 -8.15 7.37 4.94
CA LEU A 122 -8.31 6.24 5.87
C LEU A 122 -7.00 5.44 5.99
N ALA A 123 -6.34 5.18 4.86
CA ALA A 123 -5.07 4.47 4.81
C ALA A 123 -4.00 5.18 5.64
N PHE A 124 -3.81 6.49 5.44
CA PHE A 124 -2.82 7.24 6.22
C PHE A 124 -3.19 7.34 7.70
N LYS A 125 -4.44 7.69 8.03
CA LYS A 125 -4.87 7.86 9.43
C LYS A 125 -4.61 6.64 10.29
N ALA A 126 -4.70 5.45 9.73
CA ALA A 126 -4.47 4.20 10.46
C ALA A 126 -3.00 3.94 10.84
N ILE A 127 -2.05 4.72 10.31
CA ILE A 127 -0.60 4.50 10.50
C ILE A 127 0.20 5.78 10.79
N LEU A 128 -0.48 6.90 10.99
CA LEU A 128 0.18 8.12 11.46
C LEU A 128 0.93 7.83 12.77
N GLY A 129 2.15 8.34 12.88
CA GLY A 129 3.08 8.09 13.97
C GLY A 129 3.99 6.87 13.78
N LEU A 130 3.89 6.12 12.67
CA LEU A 130 4.72 4.93 12.45
C LEU A 130 6.19 5.31 12.20
N VAL A 131 7.04 5.05 13.20
CA VAL A 131 8.47 5.37 13.17
C VAL A 131 9.29 4.47 12.23
N CYS A 132 10.41 4.98 11.74
CA CYS A 132 11.42 4.22 11.00
C CYS A 132 12.63 3.94 11.91
N ASP A 133 12.62 2.78 12.58
CA ASP A 133 13.72 2.31 13.42
C ASP A 133 13.98 0.82 13.15
N PRO A 134 14.62 0.48 12.01
CA PRO A 134 14.89 -0.90 11.66
C PRO A 134 16.09 -1.46 12.43
N VAL A 135 16.04 -2.77 12.71
CA VAL A 135 17.12 -3.49 13.41
C VAL A 135 18.40 -3.41 12.60
N GLY A 136 19.47 -2.89 13.23
CA GLY A 136 20.78 -2.75 12.60
C GLY A 136 20.81 -1.77 11.42
N GLY A 137 19.80 -0.92 11.25
CA GLY A 137 19.70 -0.02 10.09
C GLY A 137 19.33 -0.74 8.77
N LEU A 138 18.99 -2.03 8.82
CA LEU A 138 18.77 -2.87 7.64
C LEU A 138 17.31 -2.84 7.17
N VAL A 139 17.09 -2.83 5.86
CA VAL A 139 15.75 -2.88 5.25
C VAL A 139 15.19 -4.31 5.25
N GLU A 140 15.15 -4.93 6.43
CA GLU A 140 14.76 -6.32 6.64
C GLU A 140 13.73 -6.46 7.77
N SER A 141 14.10 -6.05 8.98
CA SER A 141 13.25 -6.13 10.16
C SER A 141 13.05 -4.74 10.77
N PRO A 142 11.82 -4.22 10.87
CA PRO A 142 10.54 -4.87 10.56
C PRO A 142 10.08 -4.71 9.08
N CYS A 143 10.88 -4.13 8.20
CA CYS A 143 10.45 -3.65 6.87
C CYS A 143 9.73 -4.69 6.00
N ILE A 144 10.24 -5.93 5.91
CA ILE A 144 9.60 -6.99 5.11
C ILE A 144 8.20 -7.30 5.63
N LYS A 145 8.06 -7.39 6.96
CA LYS A 145 6.79 -7.71 7.61
C LYS A 145 5.82 -6.53 7.55
N ARG A 146 6.33 -5.29 7.61
CA ARG A 146 5.52 -4.09 7.37
C ARG A 146 4.92 -4.10 5.97
N ASN A 147 5.68 -4.44 4.92
CA ASN A 147 5.12 -4.58 3.58
C ASN A 147 3.97 -5.60 3.55
N ALA A 148 4.15 -6.76 4.19
CA ALA A 148 3.15 -7.82 4.26
C ALA A 148 1.88 -7.44 5.04
N LEU A 149 2.03 -6.72 6.16
CA LEU A 149 0.92 -6.33 7.02
C LEU A 149 0.16 -5.15 6.40
N LEU A 150 0.87 -4.20 5.82
CA LEU A 150 0.28 -2.94 5.37
C LEU A 150 -0.55 -3.09 4.10
N VAL A 151 -0.34 -4.13 3.27
CA VAL A 151 -1.28 -4.45 2.19
C VAL A 151 -2.67 -4.81 2.70
N SER A 152 -2.78 -5.40 3.91
CA SER A 152 -4.09 -5.70 4.51
C SER A 152 -4.83 -4.41 4.90
N LEU A 153 -4.08 -3.42 5.38
CA LEU A 153 -4.62 -2.10 5.69
C LEU A 153 -5.07 -1.37 4.43
N GLY A 154 -4.28 -1.42 3.35
CA GLY A 154 -4.66 -0.80 2.07
C GLY A 154 -5.90 -1.44 1.45
N ALA A 155 -6.02 -2.77 1.54
CA ALA A 155 -7.21 -3.50 1.12
C ALA A 155 -8.45 -3.06 1.93
N LEU A 156 -8.34 -3.06 3.26
CA LEU A 156 -9.46 -2.68 4.13
C LEU A 156 -9.85 -1.21 3.96
N SER A 157 -8.88 -0.30 3.79
CA SER A 157 -9.16 1.12 3.54
C SER A 157 -9.91 1.32 2.23
N THR A 158 -9.58 0.52 1.21
CA THR A 158 -10.29 0.49 -0.07
C THR A 158 -11.73 0.00 0.11
N ASP A 159 -11.92 -1.11 0.82
CA ASP A 159 -13.26 -1.67 1.07
C ASP A 159 -14.14 -0.68 1.82
N LEU A 160 -13.61 -0.01 2.85
CA LEU A 160 -14.31 1.03 3.60
C LEU A 160 -14.73 2.20 2.70
N ALA A 161 -13.80 2.70 1.87
CA ALA A 161 -14.09 3.81 0.96
C ALA A 161 -15.14 3.45 -0.09
N LEU A 162 -15.06 2.26 -0.69
CA LEU A 162 -16.05 1.76 -1.66
C LEU A 162 -17.42 1.49 -1.00
N ALA A 163 -17.44 1.13 0.29
CA ALA A 163 -18.66 1.02 1.08
C ALA A 163 -19.27 2.39 1.47
N GLY A 164 -18.64 3.50 1.09
CA GLY A 164 -19.11 4.85 1.39
C GLY A 164 -18.72 5.37 2.77
N VAL A 165 -17.79 4.71 3.47
CA VAL A 165 -17.23 5.22 4.72
C VAL A 165 -16.33 6.41 4.40
N ARG A 166 -16.68 7.57 4.95
CA ARG A 166 -15.98 8.83 4.69
C ARG A 166 -15.01 9.16 5.81
N SER A 167 -13.82 9.65 5.45
CA SER A 167 -12.95 10.29 6.43
C SER A 167 -13.48 11.69 6.73
N LEU A 168 -13.65 12.01 8.02
CA LEU A 168 -14.01 13.36 8.46
C LEU A 168 -12.90 14.39 8.15
N ILE A 169 -11.64 13.96 8.26
CA ILE A 169 -10.48 14.80 7.92
C ILE A 169 -10.11 14.52 6.46
N PRO A 170 -10.06 15.54 5.58
CA PRO A 170 -9.77 15.36 4.16
C PRO A 170 -8.35 14.85 3.95
N ALA A 171 -8.11 14.17 2.82
CA ALA A 171 -6.80 13.61 2.51
C ALA A 171 -5.67 14.65 2.57
N ASP A 172 -5.94 15.87 2.11
CA ASP A 172 -4.99 16.98 2.10
C ASP A 172 -4.49 17.40 3.49
N GLU A 173 -5.32 17.28 4.53
CA GLU A 173 -4.93 17.58 5.92
C GLU A 173 -4.28 16.38 6.62
N VAL A 174 -4.53 15.17 6.12
CA VAL A 174 -3.92 13.95 6.64
C VAL A 174 -2.47 13.79 6.13
N ILE A 175 -2.19 14.25 4.91
CA ILE A 175 -0.87 14.28 4.26
C ILE A 175 -0.01 15.39 4.88
#